data_AF-A0A699ZZ47-F1
#
_entry.id   AF-A0A699ZZ47-F1
#
_cell.length_a   1.000
_cell.length_b   1.000
_cell.length_c   1.000
_cell.angle_alpha   90.00
_cell.angle_beta   90.00
_cell.angle_gamma   90.00
#
_symmetry.space_group_name_H-M   'P 1'
#
loop_
_entity.id
_entity.type
_entity.pdbx_description
1 polymer ?
#
loop_
_entity_poly.entity_id
_entity_poly.type
_entity_poly.pdbx_seq_one_letter_code
_entity_poly.pdbx_strand_id
1 'polypeptide(L)' 'CRATSQWFASVDGFKAQSLEAIRQVTWVPAAGQTRITSMTEGRNDWCISRQRKWGVPIPVFYDKQ' A
#
# COMPACT_ATOMS: atom_id res chain seq x y z
N CYS A 1 9.43 14.58 16.66
CA CYS A 1 9.15 13.84 15.41
C CYS A 1 9.03 14.83 14.26
N ARG A 2 9.76 14.66 13.15
CA ARG A 2 9.69 15.56 12.00
C ARG A 2 8.56 15.09 11.07
N ALA A 3 7.36 15.62 11.26
CA ALA A 3 6.24 15.37 10.36
C ALA A 3 6.52 16.09 9.04
N THR A 4 6.78 15.32 7.99
CA THR A 4 6.94 15.84 6.63
C THR A 4 5.72 15.41 5.84
N SER A 5 5.10 16.32 5.09
CA SER A 5 3.97 15.99 4.23
C SER A 5 4.36 14.88 3.26
N GLN A 6 3.60 13.79 3.28
CA GLN A 6 3.80 12.61 2.44
C GLN A 6 2.47 12.22 1.81
N TRP A 7 2.54 11.60 0.65
CA TRP A 7 1.38 11.07 -0.06
C TRP A 7 1.11 9.64 0.38
N PHE A 8 -0.14 9.37 0.73
CA PHE A 8 -0.62 8.07 1.18
C PHE A 8 -1.75 7.59 0.27
N ALA A 9 -1.71 6.30 -0.06
CA ALA A 9 -2.84 5.60 -0.64
C ALA A 9 -3.60 4.88 0.48
N SER A 10 -4.91 5.12 0.58
CA SER A 10 -5.78 4.42 1.52
C SER A 10 -5.93 2.97 1.09
N VAL A 11 -5.47 2.05 1.94
CA VAL A 11 -5.57 0.61 1.66
C VAL A 11 -6.97 0.09 1.98
N ASP A 12 -7.70 0.75 2.88
CA ASP A 12 -9.03 0.33 3.32
C ASP A 12 -10.03 0.19 2.15
N GLY A 13 -9.92 1.05 1.14
CA GLY A 13 -10.80 0.99 -0.03
C GLY A 13 -10.69 -0.29 -0.87
N PHE A 14 -9.54 -0.98 -0.85
CA PHE A 14 -9.28 -2.19 -1.63
C PHE A 14 -8.82 -3.39 -0.78
N LYS A 15 -8.81 -3.24 0.55
CA LYS A 15 -8.38 -4.27 1.49
C LYS A 15 -9.24 -5.54 1.38
N ALA A 16 -10.56 -5.39 1.37
CA ALA A 16 -11.48 -6.52 1.26
C ALA A 16 -11.31 -7.29 -0.06
N GLN A 17 -11.17 -6.57 -1.18
CA GLN A 17 -10.93 -7.16 -2.50
C GLN A 17 -9.59 -7.91 -2.54
N SER A 18 -8.56 -7.36 -1.90
CA SER A 18 -7.24 -7.98 -1.82
C SER A 18 -7.27 -9.26 -0.99
N LEU A 19 -7.98 -9.27 0.15
CA LEU A 19 -8.14 -10.45 0.99
C LEU A 19 -8.89 -11.58 0.27
N GLU A 20 -9.90 -11.24 -0.53
CA GLU A 20 -10.60 -12.24 -1.33
C GLU A 20 -9.72 -12.80 -2.45
N ALA A 21 -8.97 -11.94 -3.15
CA ALA A 21 -8.01 -12.39 -4.16
C ALA A 21 -6.93 -13.31 -3.55
N ILE A 22 -6.45 -13.03 -2.34
CA ILE A 22 -5.50 -13.88 -1.60
C ILE A 22 -6.07 -15.29 -1.38
N ARG A 23 -7.38 -15.44 -1.18
CA ARG A 23 -8.03 -16.76 -1.01
C ARG A 23 -8.13 -17.57 -2.29
N GLN A 24 -8.20 -16.90 -3.45
CA GLN A 24 -8.35 -17.55 -4.75
C GLN A 24 -7.03 -18.05 -5.34
N VAL A 25 -5.89 -17.56 -4.84
CA VAL A 25 -4.56 -17.95 -5.32
C VAL A 25 -4.11 -19.27 -4.68
N THR A 26 -3.43 -20.11 -5.45
CA THR A 26 -2.78 -21.33 -4.94
C THR A 26 -1.47 -20.99 -4.24
N TRP A 27 -1.35 -21.34 -2.96
CA TRP A 27 -0.19 -21.06 -2.13
C TRP A 27 0.74 -22.27 -2.01
N VAL A 28 2.02 -22.09 -2.33
CA VAL A 28 3.05 -23.11 -2.16
C VAL A 28 4.26 -22.49 -1.44
N PRO A 29 4.54 -22.82 -0.17
CA PRO A 29 3.76 -23.67 0.73
C PRO A 29 2.46 -22.99 1.24
N ALA A 30 1.47 -23.78 1.66
CA ALA A 30 0.16 -23.30 2.12
C ALA A 30 0.23 -22.28 3.28
N ALA A 31 1.25 -22.40 4.15
CA ALA A 31 1.49 -21.45 5.24
C ALA A 31 1.76 -20.00 4.78
N GLY A 32 2.10 -19.80 3.49
CA GLY A 32 2.27 -18.47 2.91
C GLY A 32 0.97 -17.65 2.90
N GLN A 33 -0.18 -18.32 2.77
CA GLN A 33 -1.48 -17.67 2.75
C GLN A 33 -1.74 -16.91 4.04
N THR A 34 -1.67 -17.60 5.19
CA THR A 34 -1.92 -17.01 6.51
C THR A 34 -1.02 -15.82 6.78
N ARG A 35 0.26 -15.90 6.39
CA ARG A 35 1.23 -14.81 6.57
C ARG A 35 0.83 -13.56 5.78
N ILE A 36 0.45 -13.71 4.51
CA ILE A 36 0.08 -12.57 3.67
C ILE A 36 -1.29 -12.00 4.05
N THR A 37 -2.24 -12.86 4.46
CA THR A 37 -3.52 -12.43 5.02
C THR A 37 -3.31 -11.54 6.24
N SER A 38 -2.56 -12.00 7.25
CA SER A 38 -2.30 -11.21 8.46
C SER A 38 -1.53 -9.91 8.19
N MET A 39 -0.59 -9.92 7.23
CA MET A 39 0.11 -8.68 6.83
C MET A 39 -0.82 -7.67 6.16
N THR A 40 -1.80 -8.14 5.38
CA THR A 40 -2.72 -7.29 4.64
C THR A 40 -3.81 -6.73 5.55
N GLU A 41 -4.27 -7.50 6.54
CA GLU A 41 -5.25 -7.07 7.54
C GLU A 41 -4.73 -5.92 8.41
N GLY A 42 -3.47 -5.98 8.85
CA GLY A 42 -2.88 -4.96 9.72
C GLY A 42 -2.46 -3.66 9.02
N ARG A 43 -2.65 -3.53 7.71
CA ARG A 43 -2.13 -2.39 6.93
C ARG A 43 -3.24 -1.39 6.59
N ASN A 44 -3.12 -0.16 7.10
CA ASN A 44 -4.13 0.89 6.89
C ASN A 44 -3.73 1.89 5.78
N ASP A 45 -2.53 2.48 5.89
CA ASP A 45 -2.05 3.45 4.89
C ASP A 45 -0.77 2.99 4.21
N TRP A 46 -0.72 3.13 2.89
CA TRP A 46 0.49 2.92 2.13
C TRP A 46 1.11 4.26 1.74
N CYS A 47 2.22 4.63 2.39
CA CYS A 47 2.99 5.77 1.94
C CYS A 47 3.60 5.49 0.55
N ILE A 48 3.20 6.27 -0.44
CA ILE A 48 3.66 6.16 -1.84
C ILE A 48 4.70 7.22 -2.21
N SER A 49 4.77 8.35 -1.50
CA SER A 49 5.80 9.37 -1.77
C SER A 49 7.16 8.98 -1.21
N ARG A 50 8.22 9.24 -1.97
CA ARG A 50 9.61 9.09 -1.51
C ARG A 50 10.42 10.29 -1.99
N GLN A 51 11.29 10.83 -1.13
CA GLN A 51 12.24 11.87 -1.52
C GLN A 51 13.47 11.23 -2.18
N ARG A 52 13.34 10.83 -3.46
CA ARG A 52 14.43 10.23 -4.25
C ARG A 52 14.50 10.85 -5.64
N LYS A 53 15.71 10.87 -6.22
CA LYS A 53 15.95 11.38 -7.58
C LYS A 53 15.59 10.36 -8.68
N TRP A 54 15.67 9.07 -8.38
CA TRP A 54 15.39 7.99 -9.32
C TRP A 54 14.06 7.31 -9.00
N GLY A 55 13.14 7.31 -9.97
CA GLY A 55 11.78 6.78 -9.85
C GLY A 55 10.80 7.54 -10.75
N VAL A 56 9.52 7.13 -10.71
CA VAL A 56 8.44 7.83 -11.43
C VAL A 56 7.97 9.02 -10.58
N PRO A 57 7.93 10.24 -11.13
CA PRO A 57 7.40 11.40 -10.41
C PRO A 57 5.89 11.27 -10.22
N ILE A 58 5.39 11.69 -9.06
CA ILE A 58 3.95 11.76 -8.80
C ILE A 58 3.40 12.98 -9.56
N PRO A 59 2.44 12.80 -10.51
CA PRO A 59 1.94 13.88 -11.34
C PRO A 59 0.96 14.76 -10.56
N VAL A 60 1.48 15.62 -9.70
CA VAL A 60 0.70 16.62 -8.94
C VAL A 60 1.22 18.01 -9.25
N PHE A 61 0.29 18.90 -9.57
CA PHE A 61 0.56 20.32 -9.72
C PHE A 61 -0.01 21.05 -8.50
N TYR A 62 0.80 21.92 -7.92
CA TYR A 62 0.36 22.79 -6.84
C TYR A 62 0.10 24.17 -7.43
N ASP A 63 -1.10 24.69 -7.19
CA ASP A 63 -1.38 26.09 -7.49
C ASP A 63 -0.66 26.98 -6.47
N LYS A 64 -0.10 28.08 -6.95
CA LYS A 64 0.61 29.07 -6.13
C LYS A 64 -0.12 30.39 -6.27
N GLN A 65 -1.21 30.56 -5.51
CA GLN A 65 -1.70 31.89 -5.17
C GLN A 65 -0.78 32.53 -4.13
#